data_AF-A0A1I7Y359-F1
#
_entry.id   AF-A0A1I7Y359-F1
#
_cell.length_a   1.000
_cell.length_b   1.000
_cell.length_c   1.000
_cell.angle_alpha   90.00
_cell.angle_beta   90.00
_cell.angle_gamma   90.00
#
_symmetry.space_group_name_H-M   'P 1'
#
loop_
_entity.id
_entity.type
_entity.pdbx_description
1 polymer ?
#
loop_
_entity_poly.entity_id
_entity_poly.type
_entity_poly.pdbx_seq_one_letter_code
_entity_poly.pdbx_strand_id
1 'polypeptide(L)'
;MARRVYRQSQQYLNARLSKNRRSLCAIMARLIALFALAFLPCDALKILMYNPSMGHSHMAFQGAIADILIDAGHTVVGCLDRKSHDYVYLHK
;
A
#
# COMPACT_ATOMS: atom_id res chain seq x y z
N MET A 1 37.93 39.09 -32.25
CA MET A 1 36.70 39.40 -31.48
C MET A 1 35.71 38.23 -31.43
N ALA A 2 35.38 37.60 -32.57
CA ALA A 2 34.38 36.51 -32.67
C ALA A 2 34.56 35.32 -31.71
N ARG A 3 35.80 34.91 -31.43
CA ARG A 3 36.09 33.79 -30.51
C ARG A 3 35.68 34.04 -29.05
N ARG A 4 35.56 35.30 -28.61
CA ARG A 4 35.08 35.63 -27.25
C ARG A 4 33.55 35.57 -27.17
N VAL A 5 32.87 36.07 -28.20
CA VAL A 5 31.40 36.02 -28.33
C VAL A 5 30.90 34.56 -28.39
N TYR A 6 31.58 33.71 -29.16
CA TYR A 6 31.23 32.28 -29.24
C TYR A 6 31.40 31.55 -27.90
N ARG A 7 32.48 31.84 -27.16
CA ARG A 7 32.70 31.25 -25.82
C ARG A 7 31.62 31.69 -24.82
N GLN A 8 31.22 32.96 -24.87
CA GLN A 8 30.16 33.48 -24.00
C GLN A 8 28.82 32.80 -24.32
N SER A 9 28.46 32.68 -25.60
CA SER A 9 27.25 31.98 -26.06
C SER A 9 27.24 30.49 -25.64
N GLN A 10 28.36 29.79 -25.80
CA GLN A 10 28.55 28.41 -25.36
C GLN A 10 28.39 28.26 -23.83
N GLN A 11 28.90 29.21 -23.04
CA GLN A 11 28.74 29.20 -21.58
C GLN A 11 27.27 29.34 -21.15
N TYR A 12 26.49 30.21 -21.82
CA TYR A 12 25.05 30.34 -21.54
C TYR A 12 24.27 29.08 -21.91
N LEU A 13 24.61 28.43 -23.01
CA LEU A 13 23.95 27.19 -23.45
C LEU A 13 24.20 26.06 -22.44
N ASN A 14 25.45 25.90 -21.99
CA ASN A 14 25.83 24.90 -21.00
C ASN A 14 25.19 25.18 -19.63
N ALA A 15 25.09 26.44 -19.22
CA ALA A 15 24.39 26.83 -18.00
C ALA A 15 22.90 26.47 -18.08
N ARG A 16 22.25 26.72 -19.21
CA ARG A 16 20.83 26.40 -19.44
C ARG A 16 20.57 24.90 -19.51
N LEU A 17 21.41 24.14 -20.22
CA LEU A 17 21.39 22.68 -20.25
C LEU A 17 21.63 22.08 -18.86
N SER A 18 22.51 22.66 -18.04
CA SER A 18 22.75 22.20 -16.66
C SER A 18 21.52 22.33 -15.75
N LYS A 19 20.69 23.36 -15.99
CA LYS A 19 19.45 23.61 -15.23
C LYS A 19 18.36 22.62 -15.65
N ASN A 20 18.24 22.37 -16.96
CA ASN A 20 17.32 21.37 -17.49
C ASN A 20 17.72 19.95 -17.06
N ARG A 21 19.00 19.61 -17.09
CA ARG A 21 19.51 18.31 -16.64
C ARG A 21 19.22 18.03 -15.16
N ARG A 22 19.35 19.04 -14.30
CA ARG A 22 18.99 18.95 -12.87
C ARG A 22 17.49 18.72 -12.64
N SER A 23 16.65 19.45 -13.39
CA SER A 23 15.19 19.27 -13.38
C SER A 23 14.79 17.85 -13.82
N LEU A 24 15.39 17.36 -14.92
CA LEU A 24 15.12 16.03 -15.44
C LEU A 24 15.51 14.93 -14.45
N CYS A 25 16.69 15.02 -13.82
CA CYS A 25 17.07 14.06 -12.77
C CYS A 25 16.09 14.05 -11.60
N ALA A 26 15.60 15.22 -11.16
CA ALA A 26 14.62 15.31 -10.09
C ALA A 26 13.26 14.68 -10.47
N ILE A 27 12.81 14.87 -11.71
CA ILE A 27 11.57 14.24 -12.23
C ILE A 27 11.75 12.73 -12.31
N MET A 28 12.87 12.25 -12.85
CA MET A 28 13.13 10.81 -12.95
C MET A 28 13.23 10.15 -11.57
N ALA A 29 13.88 10.80 -10.60
CA ALA A 29 13.94 10.32 -9.22
C ALA A 29 12.54 10.21 -8.58
N ARG A 30 11.65 11.18 -8.85
CA ARG A 30 10.25 11.12 -8.37
C ARG A 30 9.46 9.98 -9.02
N LEU A 31 9.61 9.78 -10.32
CA LEU A 31 8.94 8.70 -11.04
C LEU A 31 9.40 7.32 -10.56
N ILE A 32 10.70 7.16 -10.33
CA ILE A 32 11.27 5.92 -9.77
C ILE A 32 10.76 5.67 -8.35
N ALA A 33 10.68 6.70 -7.51
CA ALA A 33 10.14 6.58 -6.15
C ALA A 33 8.66 6.18 -6.14
N LEU A 34 7.83 6.74 -7.04
CA LEU A 34 6.43 6.35 -7.19
C LEU A 34 6.28 4.91 -7.68
N PHE A 35 7.12 4.49 -8.62
CA PHE A 35 7.13 3.12 -9.11
C PHE A 35 7.51 2.15 -7.99
N ALA A 36 8.57 2.44 -7.23
CA ALA A 36 8.98 1.62 -6.09
C ALA A 36 7.86 1.48 -5.05
N LEU A 37 7.10 2.57 -4.78
CA LEU A 37 5.98 2.53 -3.83
C LEU A 37 4.86 1.57 -4.27
N ALA A 38 4.62 1.43 -5.57
CA ALA A 38 3.58 0.56 -6.11
C ALA A 38 3.89 -0.94 -5.97
N PHE A 39 5.16 -1.30 -5.77
CA PHE A 39 5.61 -2.68 -5.59
C PHE A 39 5.91 -3.05 -4.13
N LEU A 40 5.59 -2.19 -3.15
CA LEU A 40 5.70 -2.63 -1.76
C LEU A 40 4.75 -3.81 -1.55
N PRO A 41 5.22 -4.94 -0.99
CA PRO A 41 4.35 -6.02 -0.58
C PRO A 41 3.41 -5.46 0.50
N CYS A 42 2.10 -5.53 0.24
CA CYS A 42 1.10 -5.38 1.29
C CYS A 42 1.18 -6.65 2.13
N ASP A 43 1.93 -6.60 3.23
CA ASP A 43 1.94 -7.70 4.19
C ASP A 43 0.49 -7.96 4.62
N ALA A 44 0.13 -9.24 4.64
CA ALA A 44 -1.15 -9.69 5.13
C ALA A 44 -1.40 -9.16 6.55
N LEU A 45 -2.17 -8.07 6.67
CA LEU A 45 -2.62 -7.51 7.95
C LEU A 45 -3.26 -8.63 8.78
N LYS A 46 -2.79 -8.78 10.03
CA LYS A 46 -3.42 -9.64 11.03
C LYS A 46 -4.62 -8.92 11.60
N ILE A 47 -5.82 -9.27 11.14
CA ILE A 47 -7.06 -8.62 11.55
C ILE A 47 -7.65 -9.41 12.72
N LEU A 48 -7.72 -8.77 13.89
CA LEU A 48 -8.37 -9.33 15.08
C LEU A 48 -9.83 -8.87 15.10
N MET A 49 -10.76 -9.81 14.92
CA MET A 49 -12.19 -9.55 15.07
C MET A 49 -12.62 -9.92 16.49
N TYR A 50 -12.90 -8.89 17.30
CA TYR A 50 -13.43 -9.06 18.65
C TYR A 50 -14.95 -8.90 18.65
N ASN A 51 -15.68 -9.98 18.96
CA ASN A 51 -17.13 -9.98 18.94
C ASN A 51 -17.72 -10.47 20.28
N PRO A 52 -17.94 -9.57 21.25
CA PRO A 52 -18.52 -9.95 22.54
C PRO A 52 -20.02 -10.21 22.37
N SER A 53 -20.37 -11.49 22.20
CA SER A 53 -21.73 -12.04 22.22
C SER A 53 -22.72 -11.41 21.25
N MET A 54 -22.68 -11.83 19.98
CA MET A 54 -23.71 -11.50 18.98
C MET A 54 -24.45 -12.76 18.50
N GLY A 55 -25.75 -12.64 18.25
CA GLY A 55 -26.60 -13.74 17.77
C GLY A 55 -26.13 -14.39 16.47
N HIS A 56 -26.71 -15.55 16.13
CA HIS A 56 -26.33 -16.43 15.00
C HIS A 56 -26.09 -15.70 13.67
N SER A 57 -26.92 -14.71 13.34
CA SER A 57 -26.80 -13.92 12.10
C SER A 57 -25.51 -13.09 12.03
N HIS A 58 -25.06 -12.52 13.15
CA HIS A 58 -23.85 -11.70 13.19
C HIS A 58 -22.59 -12.55 13.15
N MET A 59 -22.60 -13.72 13.78
CA MET A 59 -21.48 -14.66 13.69
C MET A 59 -21.32 -15.23 12.29
N ALA A 60 -22.43 -15.55 11.61
CA ALA A 60 -22.40 -16.00 10.22
C ALA A 60 -21.89 -14.90 9.26
N PHE A 61 -22.34 -13.66 9.44
CA PHE A 61 -21.86 -12.52 8.65
C PHE A 61 -20.38 -12.22 8.90
N GLN A 62 -19.94 -12.23 10.17
CA GLN A 62 -18.53 -12.02 10.50
C GLN A 62 -17.64 -13.18 10.06
N GLY A 63 -18.15 -14.41 10.08
CA GLY A 63 -17.50 -15.59 9.50
C GLY A 63 -17.28 -15.42 8.00
N ALA A 64 -18.30 -14.99 7.26
CA ALA A 64 -18.16 -14.72 5.81
C ALA A 64 -17.11 -13.63 5.51
N ILE A 65 -17.02 -12.58 6.35
CA ILE A 65 -15.97 -11.56 6.20
C ILE A 65 -14.59 -12.14 6.54
N ALA A 66 -14.50 -12.97 7.59
CA ALA A 66 -13.26 -13.65 7.95
C ALA A 66 -12.77 -14.59 6.83
N ASP A 67 -13.67 -15.33 6.20
CA ASP A 67 -13.34 -16.22 5.07
C ASP A 67 -12.81 -15.42 3.86
N ILE A 68 -13.46 -14.31 3.50
CA ILE A 68 -12.99 -13.42 2.42
C ILE A 68 -11.59 -12.84 2.73
N LEU A 69 -11.34 -12.49 3.99
CA LEU A 69 -10.04 -11.97 4.44
C LEU A 69 -8.96 -13.05 4.42
N ILE A 70 -9.29 -14.29 4.82
CA ILE A 70 -8.38 -15.44 4.74
C ILE A 70 -8.04 -15.77 3.28
N ASP A 71 -9.02 -15.75 2.38
CA ASP A 71 -8.83 -15.95 0.94
C ASP A 71 -7.95 -14.85 0.31
N ALA A 72 -8.02 -13.63 0.83
CA ALA A 72 -7.12 -12.53 0.47
C ALA A 72 -5.70 -12.65 1.07
N GLY A 73 -5.44 -13.70 1.85
CA GLY A 73 -4.13 -14.00 2.46
C GLY A 73 -3.94 -13.48 3.88
N HIS A 74 -4.97 -12.88 4.49
CA HIS A 74 -4.91 -12.32 5.86
C HIS A 74 -5.13 -13.38 6.93
N THR A 75 -4.35 -13.35 8.01
CA THR A 75 -4.61 -14.20 9.19
C THR A 75 -5.68 -13.54 10.06
N VAL A 76 -6.86 -14.14 10.12
CA VAL A 76 -7.98 -13.68 10.96
C VAL A 76 -8.08 -14.56 12.19
N VAL A 77 -8.13 -13.95 13.37
CA VAL A 77 -8.39 -14.63 14.65
C VAL A 77 -9.68 -14.08 15.22
N GLY A 78 -10.69 -14.96 15.36
CA GLY A 78 -11.94 -14.64 16.04
C GLY A 78 -11.88 -15.07 17.50
N CYS A 79 -12.04 -14.14 18.43
CA CYS A 79 -12.19 -14.48 19.85
C CYS A 79 -13.69 -14.57 20.17
N LEU A 80 -14.19 -15.79 20.36
CA LEU A 80 -15.58 -16.05 20.71
C LEU A 80 -15.71 -16.24 22.22
N ASP A 81 -16.71 -15.60 22.83
CA ASP A 81 -17.01 -15.82 24.25
C ASP A 81 -17.46 -17.27 24.49
N ARG A 82 -17.08 -17.84 25.64
CA ARG A 82 -17.19 -19.28 25.93
C ARG A 82 -18.63 -19.82 25.90
N LYS A 83 -19.63 -18.95 26.09
CA LYS A 83 -21.05 -19.34 25.98
C LYS A 83 -21.52 -19.64 24.55
N SER A 84 -20.75 -19.25 23.53
CA SER A 84 -21.09 -19.47 22.11
C SER A 84 -20.81 -20.88 21.59
N HIS A 85 -19.91 -21.64 22.24
CA HIS A 85 -19.58 -23.01 21.82
C HIS A 85 -20.77 -23.95 21.91
N ASP A 86 -21.64 -23.80 22.91
CA ASP A 86 -22.85 -24.62 23.04
C ASP A 86 -23.90 -24.34 21.94
N TYR A 87 -23.86 -23.17 21.30
CA TYR A 87 -24.81 -22.81 20.23
C TYR A 87 -24.39 -23.28 18.83
N VAL A 88 -23.10 -23.60 18.62
CA VAL A 88 -22.62 -24.19 17.35
C VAL A 88 -23.05 -25.65 17.21
N TYR A 89 -23.25 -26.37 18.33
CA TYR A 89 -23.70 -27.77 18.35
C TYR A 89 -25.23 -27.94 18.33
N LEU A 90 -26.00 -26.86 18.48
CA LEU A 90 -27.47 -26.90 18.45
C LEU A 90 -28.06 -26.91 17.02
N HIS A 91 -27.22 -26.75 16.00
CA HIS A 91 -27.65 -26.69 14.59
C HIS A 91 -26.88 -27.68 13.71
N LYS A 92 -26.63 -28.89 14.23
CA LYS A 92 -26.23 -30.05 13.44
C LYS A 92 -27.38 -31.05 13.33
#